data_AF-A0A7Y3DTB2-F1
#
_entry.id   AF-A0A7Y3DTB2-F1
#
_cell.length_a   1.000
_cell.length_b   1.000
_cell.length_c   1.000
_cell.angle_alpha   90.00
_cell.angle_beta   90.00
_cell.angle_gamma   90.00
#
_symmetry.space_group_name_H-M   'P 1'
#
loop_
_entity.id
_entity.type
_entity.pdbx_description
1 polymer ?
#
loop_
_entity_poly.entity_id
_entity_poly.type
_entity_poly.pdbx_seq_one_letter_code
_entity_poly.pdbx_strand_id
1 'polypeptide(L)'
;MRLMVWENRSKKETEVIAVKNYETLGRKLERRKFSKTHIETFTWDSVGLAPKWKTRQLSGYIQDFSVGDFDNDGRDELIGALVTKEGRLALLSEPRSAMIAFELSSADKQSP
;
A
#
# COMPACT_ATOMS: atom_id res chain seq x y z
N MET A 1 -10.10 5.32 1.73
CA MET A 1 -8.69 5.35 2.18
C MET A 1 -8.69 4.82 3.59
N ARG A 2 -7.94 3.74 3.85
CA ARG A 2 -7.75 3.16 5.18
C ARG A 2 -6.36 3.60 5.67
N LEU A 3 -6.29 4.01 6.93
CA LEU A 3 -5.03 4.18 7.65
C LEU A 3 -4.90 3.04 8.65
N MET A 4 -3.69 2.54 8.84
CA MET A 4 -3.38 1.55 9.85
C MET A 4 -2.27 2.09 10.74
N VAL A 5 -2.49 2.03 12.05
CA VAL A 5 -1.42 2.23 13.02
C VAL A 5 -0.81 0.86 13.30
N TRP A 6 0.51 0.76 13.20
CA TRP A 6 1.26 -0.46 13.44
C TRP A 6 2.46 -0.15 14.34
N GLU A 7 2.71 -1.05 15.29
CA GLU A 7 3.90 -0.98 16.12
C GLU A 7 5.01 -1.79 15.45
N ASN A 8 6.02 -1.10 14.97
CA ASN A 8 7.21 -1.71 14.41
C ASN A 8 7.98 -2.41 15.53
N ARG A 9 7.78 -3.73 15.64
CA ARG A 9 8.33 -4.55 16.74
C ARG A 9 9.85 -4.53 16.78
N SER A 10 10.50 -4.42 15.62
CA SER A 10 11.96 -4.44 15.54
C SER A 10 12.59 -3.08 15.90
N LYS A 11 11.94 -1.97 15.52
CA LYS A 11 12.39 -0.61 15.86
C LYS A 11 11.83 -0.05 17.16
N LYS A 12 10.81 -0.68 17.74
CA LYS A 12 10.01 -0.18 18.88
C LYS A 12 9.43 1.21 18.64
N GLU A 13 8.93 1.41 17.42
CA GLU A 13 8.36 2.69 16.96
C GLU A 13 6.93 2.49 16.47
N THR A 14 6.06 3.48 16.66
CA THR A 14 4.72 3.48 16.05
C THR A 14 4.79 4.12 14.67
N GLU A 15 4.32 3.40 13.65
CA GLU A 15 4.20 3.88 12.28
C GLU A 15 2.74 3.93 11.85
N VAL A 16 2.39 4.93 11.04
CA VAL A 16 1.11 5.00 10.34
C VAL A 16 1.35 4.56 8.90
N ILE A 17 0.63 3.55 8.45
CA ILE A 17 0.69 3.02 7.10
C ILE A 17 -0.52 3.53 6.31
N ALA A 18 -0.26 4.02 5.10
CA ALA A 18 -1.28 4.46 4.16
C ALA A 18 -1.06 3.88 2.77
N VAL A 19 -2.17 3.65 2.06
CA VAL A 19 -2.19 3.34 0.64
C VAL A 19 -2.69 4.55 -0.13
N LYS A 20 -1.87 5.04 -1.07
CA LYS A 20 -2.21 6.15 -1.94
C LYS A 20 -2.52 5.66 -3.35
N ASN A 21 -3.81 5.60 -3.67
CA ASN A 21 -4.30 5.30 -5.02
C ASN A 21 -4.47 6.59 -5.83
N TYR A 22 -3.89 6.61 -7.03
CA TYR A 22 -3.92 7.76 -7.94
C TYR A 22 -5.04 7.63 -8.96
N GLU A 23 -5.87 8.65 -9.03
CA GLU A 23 -7.01 8.71 -9.95
C GLU A 23 -6.57 9.09 -11.38
N THR A 24 -7.16 8.45 -12.39
CA THR A 24 -6.76 8.63 -13.80
C THR A 24 -7.42 9.83 -14.49
N LEU A 25 -8.66 10.19 -14.12
CA LEU A 25 -9.50 11.14 -14.88
C LEU A 25 -10.12 12.25 -14.01
N GLY A 26 -9.74 12.33 -12.73
CA GLY A 26 -10.33 13.24 -11.76
C GLY A 26 -11.82 12.98 -11.49
N ARG A 27 -12.42 13.78 -10.60
CA ARG A 27 -13.80 13.66 -10.09
C ARG A 27 -14.94 13.80 -11.14
N LYS A 28 -14.63 13.73 -12.45
CA LYS A 28 -15.60 13.88 -13.54
C LYS A 28 -16.40 12.59 -13.83
N LEU A 29 -16.00 11.47 -13.25
CA LEU A 29 -16.74 10.20 -13.34
C LEU A 29 -17.57 9.99 -12.08
N GLU A 30 -18.77 9.41 -12.22
CA GLU A 30 -19.61 9.01 -11.07
C GLU A 30 -18.90 7.99 -10.16
N ARG A 31 -17.93 7.24 -10.70
CA ARG A 31 -17.08 6.30 -9.96
C ARG A 31 -15.62 6.65 -10.16
N ARG A 32 -14.89 6.82 -9.07
CA ARG A 32 -13.44 7.04 -9.09
C ARG A 32 -12.73 5.89 -9.79
N LYS A 33 -11.76 6.21 -10.64
CA LYS A 33 -10.94 5.22 -11.35
C LYS A 33 -9.49 5.40 -10.96
N PHE A 34 -8.91 4.37 -10.36
CA PHE A 34 -7.51 4.35 -9.97
C PHE A 34 -6.68 3.52 -10.93
N SER A 35 -5.47 3.99 -11.26
CA SER A 35 -4.59 3.29 -12.21
C SER A 35 -3.17 3.07 -11.69
N LYS A 36 -2.80 3.76 -10.61
CA LYS A 36 -1.49 3.67 -9.99
C LYS A 36 -1.66 3.70 -8.48
N THR A 37 -0.72 3.11 -7.76
CA THR A 37 -0.73 3.12 -6.30
C THR A 37 0.68 3.06 -5.73
N HIS A 38 0.85 3.52 -4.50
CA HIS A 38 2.00 3.16 -3.67
C HIS A 38 1.55 3.04 -2.21
N ILE A 39 2.37 2.34 -1.42
CA ILE A 39 2.27 2.34 0.04
C ILE A 39 3.28 3.34 0.57
N GLU A 40 2.88 4.12 1.56
CA GLU A 40 3.74 5.06 2.27
C GLU A 40 3.51 4.93 3.77
N THR A 41 4.57 5.16 4.54
CA THR A 41 4.53 5.13 6.00
C THR A 41 4.93 6.47 6.59
N PHE A 42 4.43 6.73 7.79
CA PHE A 42 4.68 7.97 8.52
C PHE A 42 5.03 7.67 9.96
N THR A 43 5.88 8.50 10.55
CA THR A 43 6.20 8.51 11.99
C THR A 43 5.96 9.89 12.57
N TRP A 44 5.66 9.96 13.86
CA TRP A 44 5.55 11.23 14.56
C TRP A 44 6.94 11.82 14.84
N ASP A 45 7.20 13.04 14.39
CA ASP A 45 8.49 13.73 14.55
C ASP A 45 8.50 14.86 15.60
N SER A 46 7.52 14.87 16.50
CA SER A 46 7.23 15.93 17.49
C SER A 46 6.48 17.14 16.94
N VAL A 47 6.40 17.31 15.62
CA VAL A 47 5.62 18.39 14.97
C VAL A 47 4.41 17.83 14.23
N GLY A 48 4.57 16.67 13.58
CA GLY A 48 3.53 16.05 12.79
C GLY A 48 3.87 14.63 12.35
N LEU A 49 3.04 14.10 11.45
CA LEU A 49 3.33 12.85 10.75
C LEU A 49 4.28 13.14 9.57
N ALA A 50 5.54 12.73 9.72
CA ALA A 50 6.56 12.84 8.69
C ALA A 50 6.64 11.54 7.87
N PRO A 51 6.75 11.60 6.53
CA PRO A 51 6.96 10.42 5.70
C PRO A 51 8.27 9.71 6.07
N LYS A 52 8.22 8.39 6.25
CA LYS A 52 9.39 7.57 6.60
C LYS A 52 9.92 6.83 5.38
N TRP A 53 9.07 6.03 4.73
CA TRP A 53 9.42 5.34 3.49
C TRP A 53 8.19 5.14 2.60
N LYS A 54 8.42 4.79 1.34
CA LYS A 54 7.36 4.43 0.39
C LYS A 54 7.82 3.38 -0.59
N THR A 55 6.88 2.57 -1.10
CA THR A 55 7.16 1.67 -2.21
C THR A 55 7.39 2.45 -3.50
N ARG A 56 7.98 1.78 -4.50
CA ARG A 56 7.84 2.22 -5.90
C ARG A 56 6.35 2.25 -6.26
N GLN A 57 6.00 3.07 -7.23
CA GLN A 57 4.64 3.12 -7.72
C GLN A 57 4.33 1.84 -8.53
N LEU A 58 3.18 1.23 -8.23
CA LEU A 58 2.67 0.03 -8.89
C LEU A 58 1.57 0.41 -9.88
N SER A 59 1.41 -0.39 -10.92
CA SER A 59 0.28 -0.33 -11.85
C SER A 59 -0.94 -1.01 -11.24
N GLY A 60 -2.09 -0.34 -11.26
CA GLY A 60 -3.30 -0.76 -10.58
C GLY A 60 -3.54 0.00 -9.28
N TYR A 61 -4.43 -0.52 -8.44
CA TYR A 61 -4.73 0.05 -7.14
C TYR A 61 -4.89 -1.02 -6.08
N ILE A 62 -4.52 -0.69 -4.84
CA ILE A 62 -4.73 -1.59 -3.70
C ILE A 62 -6.13 -1.31 -3.14
N GLN A 63 -6.96 -2.34 -3.07
CA GLN A 63 -8.32 -2.26 -2.53
C GLN A 63 -8.31 -2.24 -0.99
N ASP A 64 -7.51 -3.13 -0.39
CA ASP A 64 -7.30 -3.23 1.05
C ASP A 64 -5.91 -3.83 1.35
N PHE A 65 -5.46 -3.68 2.59
CA PHE A 65 -4.19 -4.23 3.06
C PHE A 65 -4.27 -4.67 4.53
N SER A 66 -3.34 -5.52 4.93
CA SER A 66 -3.14 -5.94 6.33
C SER A 66 -1.66 -6.10 6.62
N VAL A 67 -1.31 -6.07 7.91
CA VAL A 67 0.05 -6.31 8.39
C VAL A 67 0.06 -7.50 9.35
N GLY A 68 1.09 -8.33 9.24
CA GLY A 68 1.39 -9.43 10.15
C GLY A 68 2.46 -10.35 9.58
N ASP A 69 2.94 -11.28 10.40
CA ASP A 69 3.86 -12.34 10.03
C ASP A 69 3.10 -13.44 9.27
N PHE A 70 3.05 -13.34 7.94
CA PHE A 70 2.22 -14.21 7.10
C PHE A 70 2.95 -15.47 6.64
N ASP A 71 4.29 -15.44 6.58
CA ASP A 71 5.11 -16.60 6.24
C ASP A 71 5.75 -17.28 7.47
N ASN A 72 5.47 -16.77 8.67
CA ASN A 72 5.90 -17.31 9.96
C ASN A 72 7.42 -17.32 10.11
N ASP A 73 8.08 -16.26 9.65
CA ASP A 73 9.53 -16.07 9.76
C ASP A 73 9.93 -15.16 10.95
N GLY A 74 8.95 -14.61 11.66
CA GLY A 74 9.13 -13.72 12.81
C GLY A 74 9.25 -12.23 12.45
N ARG A 75 9.15 -11.87 11.17
CA ARG A 75 9.08 -10.50 10.66
C ARG A 75 7.65 -10.23 10.18
N ASP A 76 7.21 -8.98 10.25
CA ASP A 76 5.88 -8.61 9.77
C ASP A 76 5.96 -8.21 8.29
N GLU A 77 5.00 -8.68 7.49
CA GLU A 77 4.79 -8.26 6.11
C GLU A 77 3.54 -7.39 6.01
N LEU A 78 3.57 -6.45 5.07
CA LEU A 78 2.37 -5.83 4.56
C LEU A 78 1.88 -6.60 3.34
N ILE A 79 0.67 -7.14 3.45
CA ILE A 79 -0.04 -7.80 2.35
C ILE A 79 -1.11 -6.88 1.80
N GLY A 80 -1.08 -6.64 0.49
CA GLY A 80 -2.06 -5.81 -0.23
C GLY A 80 -2.81 -6.57 -1.31
N ALA A 81 -4.11 -6.32 -1.43
CA ALA A 81 -4.94 -6.81 -2.53
C ALA A 81 -4.87 -5.84 -3.73
N LEU A 82 -3.99 -6.12 -4.70
CA LEU A 82 -3.76 -5.29 -5.87
C LEU A 82 -4.71 -5.66 -7.01
N VAL A 83 -5.54 -4.71 -7.44
CA VAL A 83 -6.38 -4.82 -8.65
C VAL A 83 -5.61 -4.18 -9.82
N THR A 84 -5.21 -4.99 -10.79
CA THR A 84 -4.42 -4.53 -11.96
C THR A 84 -5.29 -4.29 -13.19
N LYS A 85 -6.41 -5.01 -13.32
CA LYS A 85 -7.36 -4.84 -14.42
C LYS A 85 -8.79 -5.08 -13.93
N GLU A 86 -9.66 -4.11 -14.16
CA GLU A 86 -11.09 -4.24 -13.87
C GLU A 86 -11.81 -4.82 -15.09
N GLY A 87 -12.72 -5.78 -14.90
CA GLY A 87 -13.53 -6.37 -15.96
C GLY A 87 -14.72 -5.52 -16.39
N ARG A 88 -14.53 -4.21 -16.58
CA ARG A 88 -15.63 -3.26 -16.85
C ARG A 88 -16.30 -3.48 -18.21
N LEU A 89 -15.59 -4.08 -19.16
CA LEU A 89 -16.16 -4.59 -20.40
C LEU A 89 -16.24 -6.10 -20.26
N ALA A 90 -17.37 -6.60 -19.74
CA ALA A 90 -17.59 -8.01 -19.39
C ALA A 90 -17.26 -8.99 -20.53
N LEU A 91 -17.24 -8.52 -21.78
CA LEU A 91 -16.95 -9.30 -23.00
C LEU A 91 -15.56 -9.02 -23.62
N LEU A 92 -14.81 -8.02 -23.15
CA LEU A 92 -13.51 -7.60 -23.74
C LEU A 92 -12.35 -7.59 -22.75
N SER A 93 -12.62 -7.71 -21.46
CA SER A 93 -11.61 -7.59 -20.41
C SER A 93 -11.78 -8.66 -19.35
N GLU A 94 -10.81 -9.57 -19.28
CA GLU A 94 -10.63 -10.42 -18.11
C GLU A 94 -10.16 -9.58 -16.92
N PRO A 95 -10.90 -9.57 -15.78
CA PRO A 95 -10.42 -8.96 -14.55
C PRO A 95 -9.14 -9.65 -14.06
N ARG A 96 -8.22 -8.89 -13.46
CA ARG A 96 -7.00 -9.42 -12.85
C ARG A 96 -6.68 -8.73 -11.53
N SER A 97 -6.33 -9.53 -10.54
CA SER A 97 -5.86 -9.11 -9.23
C SER A 97 -4.71 -10.00 -8.77
N ALA A 98 -3.89 -9.48 -7.87
CA ALA A 98 -2.79 -10.20 -7.24
C ALA A 98 -2.71 -9.84 -5.75
N MET A 99 -2.22 -10.78 -4.95
CA MET A 99 -1.73 -10.48 -3.61
C MET A 99 -0.27 -10.07 -3.74
N ILE A 100 0.07 -8.92 -3.15
CA ILE A 100 1.45 -8.44 -3.09
C ILE A 100 1.89 -8.37 -1.64
N ALA A 101 3.16 -8.70 -1.39
CA ALA A 101 3.76 -8.68 -0.06
C ALA A 101 4.98 -7.76 -0.05
N PHE A 102 5.13 -6.97 1.02
CA PHE A 102 6.32 -6.19 1.30
C PHE A 102 6.78 -6.50 2.71
N GLU A 103 8.02 -6.92 2.85
CA GLU A 103 8.64 -7.10 4.16
C GLU A 103 8.79 -5.73 4.85
N LEU A 104 8.27 -5.60 6.07
CA LEU A 104 8.40 -4.39 6.88
C LEU A 104 9.70 -4.47 7.68
N SER A 105 10.84 -4.53 6.97
CA SER A 105 12.14 -4.71 7.61
C SER A 105 12.60 -3.46 8.38
N SER A 106 13.43 -3.70 9.40
CA SER A 106 13.99 -2.73 10.34
C SER A 106 15.09 -1.82 9.78
N ALA A 107 15.36 -1.79 8.48
CA ALA A 107 16.54 -1.07 7.99
C ALA A 107 16.27 -0.27 6.72
N ASP A 108 16.61 1.01 6.80
CA ASP A 108 16.76 1.90 5.65
C ASP A 108 17.78 1.33 4.68
N LYS A 109 17.32 0.54 3.71
CA LYS A 109 17.98 0.47 2.42
C LYS A 109 17.17 1.30 1.45
N GLN A 110 17.39 2.61 1.54
CA GLN A 110 17.33 3.46 0.36
C GLN A 110 18.24 2.79 -0.70
N SER A 111 17.63 2.12 -1.66
CA SER A 111 18.32 1.76 -2.89
C SER A 111 18.44 3.04 -3.71
N PRO A 112 19.61 3.33 -4.30
CA PRO A 112 19.92 4.60 -4.96
C PRO A 112 18.97 4.93 -6.12
#